data_AF-A0A946ZKU4-F1
#
_entry.id   AF-A0A946ZKU4-F1
#
_cell.length_a   1.000
_cell.length_b   1.000
_cell.length_c   1.000
_cell.angle_alpha   90.00
_cell.angle_beta   90.00
_cell.angle_gamma   90.00
#
_symmetry.space_group_name_H-M   'P 1'
#
loop_
_entity.id
_entity.type
_entity.pdbx_description
1 polymer ?
#
loop_
_entity_poly.entity_id
_entity_poly.type
_entity_poly.pdbx_seq_one_letter_code
_entity_poly.pdbx_strand_id
1 'polypeptide(L)'
;MLFKHGRYSGFITPISYGIDLLVINLFAYLLPINLEEQLLFHSYISLSWIIISLLTEFYIVYRYSKVTHILRLLFRQFFFYFLVVYAFIGFFKQPNMSRLALAQYVIYIFIAISTLKFLSYYLLMKYRERVKGNIRNVVVIGKNKKTQQLIDVFNARS
;
A
#
# COMPACT_ATOMS: atom_id res chain seq x y z
N MET A 1 11.59 -2.60 15.47
CA MET A 1 10.83 -1.89 16.53
C MET A 1 9.37 -2.26 16.40
N LEU A 2 8.96 -3.28 17.17
CA LEU A 2 7.62 -3.86 17.13
C LEU A 2 6.67 -2.98 17.96
N PHE A 3 5.70 -2.39 17.26
CA PHE A 3 4.45 -1.81 17.76
C PHE A 3 4.54 -0.79 18.90
N LYS A 4 4.62 0.50 18.55
CA LYS A 4 4.16 1.59 19.43
C LYS A 4 2.66 1.87 19.23
N HIS A 5 1.96 1.82 20.35
CA HIS A 5 0.51 1.87 20.57
C HIS A 5 -0.26 3.02 19.91
N GLY A 6 -1.53 2.73 19.51
CA GLY A 6 -2.63 3.68 19.73
C GLY A 6 -3.75 3.74 18.70
N ARG A 7 -3.60 3.24 17.46
CA ARG A 7 -4.64 3.39 16.42
C ARG A 7 -4.67 2.13 15.55
N TYR A 8 -5.86 1.61 15.28
CA TYR A 8 -6.16 0.51 14.33
C TYR A 8 -5.49 0.63 12.93
N SER A 9 -4.84 1.77 12.64
CA SER A 9 -3.97 2.02 11.50
C SER A 9 -2.78 1.08 11.35
N GLY A 10 -2.34 0.38 12.40
CA GLY A 10 -1.18 -0.52 12.32
C GLY A 10 -1.42 -1.80 11.50
N PHE A 11 -2.67 -2.27 11.42
CA PHE A 11 -3.05 -3.49 10.70
C PHE A 11 -3.30 -3.26 9.20
N ILE A 12 -3.46 -2.01 8.80
CA ILE A 12 -3.74 -1.65 7.40
C ILE A 12 -2.57 -2.07 6.50
N THR A 13 -1.34 -1.86 6.98
CA THR A 13 -0.13 -2.23 6.26
C THR A 13 -0.03 -3.74 6.02
N PRO A 14 -0.08 -4.62 7.04
CA PRO A 14 -0.08 -6.08 6.84
C PRO A 14 -1.19 -6.59 5.92
N ILE A 15 -2.40 -6.03 6.03
CA ILE A 15 -3.53 -6.43 5.19
C ILE A 15 -3.26 -6.07 3.73
N SER A 16 -2.71 -4.88 3.45
CA SER A 16 -2.31 -4.49 2.09
C SER A 16 -1.23 -5.41 1.51
N TYR A 17 -0.26 -5.88 2.31
CA TYR A 17 0.72 -6.87 1.87
C TYR A 17 0.04 -8.17 1.41
N GLY A 18 -0.90 -8.70 2.22
CA GLY A 18 -1.61 -9.92 1.89
C GLY A 18 -2.46 -9.80 0.63
N ILE A 19 -3.20 -8.70 0.48
CA ILE A 19 -4.03 -8.45 -0.70
C ILE A 19 -3.17 -8.37 -1.97
N ASP A 20 -2.07 -7.62 -1.93
CA ASP A 20 -1.21 -7.48 -3.11
C ASP A 20 -0.59 -8.83 -3.52
N LEU A 21 -0.15 -9.65 -2.56
CA LEU A 21 0.36 -11.00 -2.83
C LEU A 21 -0.71 -11.93 -3.41
N LEU A 22 -1.95 -11.85 -2.91
CA LEU A 22 -3.07 -12.61 -3.48
C LEU A 22 -3.34 -12.20 -4.93
N VAL A 23 -3.33 -10.90 -5.23
CA VAL A 23 -3.51 -10.39 -6.60
C VAL A 23 -2.40 -10.91 -7.51
N ILE A 24 -1.14 -10.83 -7.08
CA ILE A 24 0.02 -11.29 -7.86
C ILE A 24 -0.08 -12.77 -8.23
N ASN A 25 -0.44 -13.61 -7.26
CA ASN A 25 -0.56 -15.05 -7.47
C ASN A 25 -1.82 -15.42 -8.28
N LEU A 26 -2.94 -14.73 -8.04
CA LEU A 26 -4.18 -14.96 -8.78
C LEU A 26 -4.00 -14.67 -10.27
N PHE A 27 -3.39 -13.53 -10.62
CA PHE A 27 -3.12 -13.20 -12.02
C PHE A 27 -2.09 -14.15 -12.65
N ALA A 28 -1.13 -14.65 -11.88
CA ALA A 28 -0.15 -15.64 -12.36
C ALA A 28 -0.82 -16.98 -12.68
N TYR A 29 -1.87 -17.35 -11.94
CA TYR A 29 -2.66 -18.56 -12.18
C TYR A 29 -3.64 -18.40 -13.36
N LEU A 30 -4.28 -17.24 -13.49
CA LEU A 30 -5.34 -17.01 -14.49
C LEU A 30 -4.79 -16.83 -15.91
N LEU A 31 -3.60 -16.26 -16.08
CA LEU A 31 -3.04 -15.96 -17.40
C LEU A 31 -2.30 -17.18 -17.97
N PRO A 32 -2.49 -17.49 -19.27
CA PRO A 32 -1.82 -18.62 -19.92
C PRO A 32 -0.37 -18.27 -20.27
N ILE A 33 0.49 -18.21 -19.25
CA ILE A 33 1.91 -17.81 -19.38
C ILE A 33 2.79 -18.97 -19.92
N ASN A 34 2.26 -20.20 -19.96
CA ASN A 34 2.97 -21.45 -20.27
C ASN A 34 4.16 -21.69 -19.33
N LEU A 35 3.84 -21.90 -18.05
CA LEU A 35 4.83 -22.17 -17.02
C LEU A 35 5.16 -23.67 -17.01
N GLU A 36 6.42 -24.03 -17.17
CA GLU A 36 6.86 -25.43 -16.97
C GLU A 36 6.85 -25.79 -15.49
N GLU A 37 7.35 -24.87 -14.64
CA GLU A 37 7.47 -25.05 -13.19
C GLU A 37 6.64 -24.02 -12.43
N GLN A 38 5.36 -24.32 -12.25
CA GLN A 38 4.39 -23.38 -11.67
C GLN A 38 4.77 -22.96 -10.23
N LEU A 39 5.21 -23.88 -9.39
CA LEU A 39 5.57 -23.59 -7.99
C LEU A 39 6.82 -22.69 -7.90
N LEU A 40 7.81 -22.92 -8.76
CA LEU A 40 9.01 -22.07 -8.82
C LEU A 40 8.66 -20.64 -9.22
N PHE A 41 7.78 -20.46 -10.21
CA PHE A 41 7.35 -19.12 -10.61
C PHE A 41 6.59 -18.39 -9.50
N HIS A 42 5.61 -19.04 -8.85
CA HIS A 42 4.78 -18.43 -7.81
C HIS A 42 5.59 -18.04 -6.55
N SER A 43 6.53 -18.91 -6.15
CA SER A 43 7.43 -18.61 -5.04
C SER A 43 8.39 -17.47 -5.38
N TYR A 44 8.94 -17.46 -6.60
CA TYR A 44 9.83 -16.41 -7.08
C TYR A 44 9.15 -15.04 -7.09
N ILE A 45 8.01 -14.89 -7.77
CA ILE A 45 7.30 -13.61 -7.87
C ILE A 45 6.87 -13.08 -6.49
N SER A 46 6.45 -13.97 -5.59
CA SER A 46 5.99 -13.59 -4.24
C SER A 46 7.16 -13.10 -3.37
N LEU A 47 8.28 -13.83 -3.36
CA LEU A 47 9.48 -13.43 -2.63
C LEU A 47 10.07 -12.14 -3.18
N SER A 48 10.16 -12.02 -4.51
CA SER A 48 10.61 -10.81 -5.18
C SER A 48 9.75 -9.61 -4.82
N TRP A 49 8.42 -9.75 -4.81
CA TRP A 49 7.52 -8.66 -4.42
C TRP A 49 7.79 -8.20 -2.99
N ILE A 50 7.91 -9.14 -2.05
CA ILE A 50 8.19 -8.83 -0.64
C ILE A 50 9.52 -8.07 -0.52
N ILE A 51 10.60 -8.61 -1.10
CA ILE A 51 11.93 -7.99 -1.03
C ILE A 51 11.91 -6.58 -1.61
N ILE A 52 11.37 -6.41 -2.83
CA ILE A 52 11.32 -5.11 -3.49
C ILE A 52 10.45 -4.13 -2.69
N SER A 53 9.32 -4.59 -2.16
CA SER A 53 8.43 -3.72 -1.37
C SER A 53 9.07 -3.19 -0.08
N LEU A 54 9.97 -3.97 0.52
CA LEU A 54 10.76 -3.54 1.67
C LEU A 54 11.81 -2.51 1.25
N LEU A 55 12.54 -2.78 0.16
CA LEU A 55 13.57 -1.87 -0.37
C LEU A 55 13.00 -0.53 -0.85
N THR A 56 11.83 -0.55 -1.46
CA THR A 56 11.16 0.66 -1.96
C THR A 56 10.24 1.30 -0.94
N GLU A 57 10.17 0.77 0.29
CA GLU A 57 9.27 1.23 1.34
C GLU A 57 7.82 1.40 0.83
N PHE A 58 7.38 0.50 -0.04
CA PHE A 58 6.16 0.66 -0.85
C PHE A 58 4.91 0.92 0.01
N TYR A 59 4.85 0.33 1.19
CA TYR A 59 3.71 0.42 2.11
C TYR A 59 3.83 1.54 3.15
N ILE A 60 4.95 2.27 3.18
CA ILE A 60 5.15 3.39 4.09
C ILE A 60 4.50 4.64 3.46
N VAL A 61 3.23 4.85 3.79
CA VAL A 61 2.47 6.03 3.38
C VAL A 61 2.12 6.86 4.61
N TYR A 62 2.66 8.08 4.67
CA TYR A 62 2.47 8.98 5.78
C TYR A 62 1.14 9.75 5.69
N ARG A 63 0.71 10.30 6.83
CA ARG A 63 -0.54 11.07 6.93
C ARG A 63 -0.63 12.23 5.93
N TYR A 64 0.50 12.83 5.61
CA TYR A 64 0.62 14.04 4.78
C TYR A 64 1.17 13.73 3.38
N SER A 65 1.19 12.46 2.98
CA SER A 65 1.66 12.06 1.64
C SER A 65 0.72 12.61 0.56
N LYS A 66 1.30 13.33 -0.40
CA LYS A 66 0.61 13.81 -1.61
C LYS A 66 0.39 12.66 -2.59
N VAL A 67 -0.59 12.80 -3.48
CA VAL A 67 -0.86 11.86 -4.58
C VAL A 67 0.40 11.58 -5.41
N THR A 68 1.21 12.60 -5.67
CA THR A 68 2.49 12.48 -6.39
C THR A 68 3.50 11.55 -5.71
N HIS A 69 3.48 11.48 -4.37
CA HIS A 69 4.31 10.53 -3.61
C HIS A 69 3.89 9.09 -3.88
N ILE A 70 2.58 8.83 -3.96
CA ILE A 70 2.04 7.49 -4.22
C ILE A 70 2.39 7.04 -5.64
N LEU A 71 2.26 7.94 -6.63
CA LEU A 71 2.69 7.67 -8.01
C LEU A 71 4.17 7.33 -8.09
N ARG A 72 5.03 8.07 -7.37
CA ARG A 72 6.47 7.78 -7.30
C ARG A 72 6.75 6.39 -6.69
N LEU A 73 6.05 6.03 -5.62
CA LEU A 73 6.19 4.70 -5.01
C LEU A 73 5.76 3.58 -5.97
N LEU A 74 4.62 3.75 -6.66
CA LEU A 74 4.14 2.81 -7.66
C LEU A 74 5.17 2.64 -8.78
N PHE A 75 5.62 3.73 -9.37
CA PHE A 75 6.62 3.67 -10.45
C PHE A 75 7.89 2.96 -10.01
N ARG A 76 8.45 3.31 -8.83
CA ARG A 76 9.66 2.68 -8.31
C ARG A 76 9.48 1.19 -8.05
N GLN A 77 8.39 0.80 -7.39
CA GLN A 77 8.08 -0.62 -7.10
C GLN A 77 7.97 -1.43 -8.40
N PHE A 78 7.18 -0.93 -9.34
CA PHE A 78 6.90 -1.65 -10.59
C PHE A 78 8.07 -1.67 -11.56
N PHE A 79 8.92 -0.64 -11.55
CA PHE A 79 10.14 -0.64 -12.34
C PHE A 79 11.07 -1.80 -11.95
N PHE A 80 11.36 -1.96 -10.65
CA PHE A 80 12.17 -3.08 -10.18
C PHE A 80 11.46 -4.43 -10.34
N TYR A 81 10.15 -4.48 -10.09
CA TYR A 81 9.39 -5.71 -10.24
C TYR A 81 9.37 -6.20 -11.69
N PHE A 82 9.17 -5.30 -12.66
CA PHE A 82 9.25 -5.63 -14.09
C PHE A 82 10.59 -6.27 -14.46
N LEU A 83 11.70 -5.68 -14.02
CA LEU A 83 13.04 -6.22 -14.29
C LEU A 83 13.21 -7.64 -13.73
N VAL A 84 12.77 -7.86 -12.50
CA VAL A 84 12.89 -9.16 -11.83
C VAL A 84 12.00 -10.23 -12.49
N VAL A 85 10.76 -9.87 -12.84
CA VAL A 85 9.85 -10.79 -13.54
C VAL A 85 10.41 -11.18 -14.92
N TYR A 86 10.98 -10.24 -15.68
CA TYR A 86 11.59 -10.55 -16.97
C TYR A 86 12.92 -11.32 -16.84
N ALA A 87 13.70 -11.05 -15.78
CA ALA A 87 14.92 -11.80 -15.50
C ALA A 87 14.65 -13.29 -15.25
N PHE A 88 13.44 -13.66 -14.79
CA PHE A 88 13.04 -15.06 -14.60
C PHE A 88 13.22 -15.90 -15.87
N ILE A 89 12.82 -15.39 -17.04
CA ILE A 89 12.94 -16.09 -18.33
C ILE A 89 14.40 -16.49 -18.58
N GLY A 90 15.32 -15.54 -18.41
CA GLY A 90 16.74 -15.73 -18.68
C GLY A 90 17.45 -16.58 -17.62
N PHE A 91 17.13 -16.36 -16.34
CA PHE A 91 17.78 -17.03 -15.22
C PHE A 91 17.39 -18.52 -15.13
N PHE A 92 16.11 -18.84 -15.29
CA PHE A 92 15.61 -20.21 -15.23
C PHE A 92 15.57 -20.89 -16.61
N LYS A 93 16.05 -20.22 -17.66
CA LYS A 93 16.10 -20.73 -19.04
C LYS A 93 14.75 -21.32 -19.46
N GLN A 94 13.71 -20.48 -19.44
CA GLN A 94 12.33 -20.86 -19.79
C GLN A 94 11.96 -20.36 -21.20
N PRO A 95 12.39 -21.03 -22.29
CA PRO A 95 12.21 -20.55 -23.66
C PRO A 95 10.76 -20.61 -24.15
N ASN A 96 9.96 -21.53 -23.59
CA ASN A 96 8.56 -21.77 -23.97
C ASN A 96 7.58 -20.74 -23.35
N MET A 97 8.08 -19.93 -22.41
CA MET A 97 7.29 -18.93 -21.71
C MET A 97 6.88 -17.79 -22.65
N SER A 98 5.58 -17.48 -22.69
CA SER A 98 5.07 -16.43 -23.57
C SER A 98 5.47 -15.05 -23.07
N ARG A 99 6.40 -14.39 -23.77
CA ARG A 99 6.86 -13.02 -23.48
C ARG A 99 5.72 -12.00 -23.50
N LEU A 100 4.75 -12.19 -24.41
CA LEU A 100 3.58 -11.32 -24.53
C LEU A 100 2.62 -11.52 -23.35
N ALA A 101 2.35 -12.77 -22.96
CA ALA A 101 1.52 -13.06 -21.79
C ALA A 101 2.16 -12.51 -20.50
N LEU A 102 3.50 -12.58 -20.39
CA LEU A 102 4.22 -11.99 -19.25
C LEU A 102 4.15 -10.46 -19.23
N ALA A 103 4.23 -9.81 -20.40
CA ALA A 103 4.03 -8.36 -20.50
C ALA A 103 2.62 -7.95 -20.03
N GLN A 104 1.61 -8.68 -20.53
CA GLN A 104 0.20 -8.48 -20.14
C GLN A 104 0.01 -8.69 -18.64
N TYR A 105 0.62 -9.74 -18.08
CA TYR A 105 0.63 -10.01 -16.64
C TYR A 105 1.13 -8.82 -15.82
N VAL A 106 2.29 -8.25 -16.16
CA VAL A 106 2.84 -7.09 -15.43
C VAL A 106 1.90 -5.89 -15.54
N ILE A 107 1.31 -5.64 -16.71
CA ILE A 107 0.37 -4.53 -16.94
C ILE A 107 -0.90 -4.71 -16.10
N TYR A 108 -1.48 -5.91 -16.08
CA TYR A 108 -2.69 -6.18 -15.31
C TYR A 108 -2.46 -6.02 -13.80
N ILE A 109 -1.32 -6.51 -13.29
CA ILE A 109 -0.96 -6.32 -11.88
C ILE A 109 -0.71 -4.84 -11.57
N PHE A 110 -0.06 -4.11 -12.48
CA PHE A 110 0.14 -2.67 -12.33
C PHE A 110 -1.18 -1.94 -12.16
N ILE A 111 -2.16 -2.22 -13.02
CA ILE A 111 -3.49 -1.60 -12.95
C ILE A 111 -4.23 -2.02 -11.67
N ALA A 112 -4.24 -3.32 -11.34
CA ALA A 112 -4.96 -3.85 -10.19
C ALA A 112 -4.40 -3.29 -8.86
N ILE A 113 -3.09 -3.39 -8.64
CA ILE A 113 -2.46 -2.90 -7.41
C ILE A 113 -2.53 -1.38 -7.33
N SER A 114 -2.36 -0.66 -8.44
CA SER A 114 -2.52 0.80 -8.44
C SER A 114 -3.93 1.19 -7.99
N THR A 115 -4.95 0.54 -8.55
CA THR A 115 -6.35 0.76 -8.17
C THR A 115 -6.58 0.49 -6.69
N LEU A 116 -6.10 -0.64 -6.18
CA LEU A 116 -6.21 -0.99 -4.75
C LEU A 116 -5.48 0.00 -3.85
N LYS A 117 -4.32 0.50 -4.28
CA LYS A 117 -3.53 1.51 -3.54
C LYS A 117 -4.28 2.83 -3.45
N PHE A 118 -4.82 3.32 -4.57
CA PHE A 118 -5.61 4.56 -4.59
C PHE A 118 -6.92 4.41 -3.83
N LEU A 119 -7.58 3.26 -3.92
CA LEU A 119 -8.77 2.96 -3.13
C LEU A 119 -8.46 2.98 -1.64
N SER A 120 -7.38 2.33 -1.21
CA SER A 120 -6.92 2.33 0.19
C SER A 120 -6.60 3.75 0.67
N TYR A 121 -5.93 4.55 -0.16
CA TYR A 121 -5.64 5.96 0.13
C TYR A 121 -6.92 6.80 0.29
N TYR A 122 -7.88 6.63 -0.62
CA TYR A 122 -9.17 7.33 -0.56
C TYR A 122 -9.98 6.93 0.67
N LEU A 123 -10.07 5.62 0.98
CA LEU A 123 -10.75 5.11 2.16
C LEU A 123 -10.12 5.63 3.45
N LEU A 124 -8.79 5.71 3.50
CA LEU A 124 -8.07 6.31 4.63
C LEU A 124 -8.43 7.79 4.81
N MET A 125 -8.58 8.54 3.72
CA MET A 125 -8.99 9.96 3.77
C MET A 125 -10.44 10.10 4.25
N LYS A 126 -11.36 9.34 3.67
CA LYS A 126 -12.79 9.34 4.03
C LYS A 126 -13.05 8.88 5.46
N TYR A 127 -12.35 7.84 5.91
CA TYR A 127 -12.40 7.39 7.31
C TYR A 127 -11.95 8.51 8.26
N ARG A 128 -10.92 9.28 7.89
CA ARG A 128 -10.40 10.38 8.71
C ARG A 128 -11.34 11.59 8.78
N GLU A 129 -12.08 11.90 7.73
CA GLU A 129 -13.10 12.95 7.77
C GLU A 129 -14.25 12.59 8.72
N ARG A 130 -14.65 11.31 8.73
CA ARG A 130 -15.74 10.78 9.57
C ARG A 130 -15.32 10.60 11.02
N VAL A 131 -14.09 10.15 11.26
CA VAL A 131 -13.54 9.98 12.60
C VAL A 131 -12.93 11.30 13.06
N LYS A 132 -13.74 12.14 13.74
CA LYS A 132 -13.33 13.31 14.54
C LYS A 132 -12.42 12.91 15.73
N GLY A 133 -11.36 12.16 15.47
CA GLY A 133 -10.55 11.46 16.47
C GLY A 133 -9.53 12.32 17.20
N ASN A 134 -9.70 13.65 17.21
CA ASN A 134 -8.90 14.56 18.02
C ASN A 134 -9.79 15.46 18.88
N ILE A 135 -10.87 14.88 19.42
CA ILE A 135 -11.54 15.42 20.59
C ILE A 135 -10.56 15.38 21.77
N ARG A 136 -10.23 16.54 22.31
CA ARG A 136 -9.39 16.69 23.50
C ARG A 136 -10.22 17.34 24.58
N ASN A 137 -10.23 16.73 25.76
CA ASN A 137 -10.81 17.36 26.94
C ASN A 137 -9.88 18.49 27.39
N VAL A 138 -10.36 19.72 27.32
CA VAL A 138 -9.63 20.90 27.79
C VAL A 138 -10.12 21.21 29.19
N VAL A 139 -9.24 21.08 30.18
CA VAL A 139 -9.52 21.50 31.57
C VAL A 139 -8.99 22.91 31.75
N VAL A 140 -9.88 23.85 32.05
CA VAL A 140 -9.54 25.27 32.28
C VAL A 140 -9.53 25.53 33.78
N ILE A 141 -8.42 26.08 34.30
CA ILE A 141 -8.24 26.38 35.72
C ILE A 141 -8.24 27.91 35.94
N GLY A 142 -9.10 28.39 36.84
CA GLY A 142 -9.18 29.79 37.26
C GLY A 142 -10.43 30.52 36.73
N LYS A 143 -11.00 31.40 37.56
CA LYS A 143 -12.24 32.15 37.27
C LYS A 143 -11.92 33.62 36.98
N ASN A 144 -11.65 33.96 35.72
CA ASN A 144 -11.44 35.33 35.28
C ASN A 144 -12.09 35.58 33.89
N LYS A 145 -12.19 36.85 33.48
CA LYS A 145 -12.80 37.22 32.18
C LYS A 145 -12.08 36.59 30.96
N LYS A 146 -10.77 36.37 31.05
CA LYS A 146 -9.97 35.74 29.97
C LYS A 146 -10.24 34.23 29.87
N THR A 147 -10.40 33.53 31.00
CA THR A 147 -10.77 32.11 30.99
C THR A 147 -12.19 31.90 30.47
N GLN A 148 -13.11 32.84 30.74
CA GLN A 148 -14.45 32.79 30.15
C GLN A 148 -14.40 32.92 28.61
N GLN A 149 -13.67 33.90 28.09
CA GLN A 149 -13.47 34.04 26.64
C GLN A 149 -12.83 32.80 26.00
N LEU A 150 -11.88 32.16 26.69
CA LEU A 150 -11.24 30.95 26.20
C LEU A 150 -12.23 29.78 26.10
N ILE A 151 -13.10 29.63 27.12
CA ILE A 151 -14.19 28.64 27.12
C ILE A 151 -15.15 28.90 25.96
N ASP A 152 -15.54 30.15 25.74
CA ASP A 152 -16.45 30.53 24.65
C ASP A 152 -15.85 30.20 23.27
N VAL A 153 -14.55 30.41 23.08
CA VAL A 153 -13.84 30.03 21.83
C VAL A 153 -13.81 28.51 21.62
N PHE A 154 -13.59 27.72 22.68
CA PHE A 154 -13.62 26.26 22.58
C PHE A 154 -15.03 25.73 22.30
N ASN A 155 -16.06 26.32 22.93
CA ASN A 155 -17.46 25.94 22.71
C ASN A 155 -17.96 26.33 21.32
N ALA A 156 -17.55 27.48 20.79
CA ALA A 156 -17.96 27.93 19.46
C ALA A 156 -17.29 27.15 18.30
N ARG A 157 -16.18 26.44 18.56
CA ARG A 157 -15.36 25.73 17.55
C ARG A 157 -15.42 24.20 17.67
N SER A 158 -16.11 23.66 18.67
CA SER A 158 -16.29 22.20 18.88
C SER A 158 -17.52 21.68 18.14
#